data_AF-A0A0B1SRE9-F1
#
_entry.id   AF-A0A0B1SRE9-F1
#
_cell.length_a   1.000
_cell.length_b   1.000
_cell.length_c   1.000
_cell.angle_alpha   90.00
_cell.angle_beta   90.00
_cell.angle_gamma   90.00
#
_symmetry.space_group_name_H-M   'P 1'
#
loop_
_entity.id
_entity.type
_entity.pdbx_description
1 polymer ?
#
loop_
_entity_poly.entity_id
_entity_poly.type
_entity_poly.pdbx_seq_one_letter_code
_entity_poly.pdbx_strand_id
1 'polypeptide(L)'
;MIKKIPNFWCTAFLNHPQLSSIIDESEEQALAHLTNIEVDEFDDIKSGFRLRFFFSQNEFFENEKIEKEYNLGDTPSTTGTTIRWKEGKNLGKKGDSSSPLSFFEWLSENVDPAHDDIAEVIKDDMWPNPLQYYLLPEMEETGDDFEELIDDEEGLEEVDDEGGSDGEENDA
;
A
#
# COMPACT_ATOMS: atom_id res chain seq x y z
N MET A 1 13.95 -0.96 7.77
CA MET A 1 14.68 -1.51 6.61
C MET A 1 14.24 -0.86 5.31
N ILE A 2 12.95 -0.57 5.14
CA ILE A 2 12.36 0.06 3.94
C ILE A 2 12.94 1.44 3.57
N LYS A 3 13.23 2.32 4.54
CA LYS A 3 13.77 3.69 4.32
C LYS A 3 15.06 3.78 3.47
N LYS A 4 15.72 2.65 3.18
CA LYS A 4 16.98 2.58 2.40
C LYS A 4 16.79 2.13 0.95
N ILE A 5 15.59 1.70 0.57
CA ILE A 5 15.28 1.25 -0.79
C ILE A 5 14.70 2.46 -1.54
N PRO A 6 15.39 2.98 -2.56
CA PRO A 6 14.87 4.08 -3.37
C PRO A 6 13.52 3.71 -3.99
N ASN A 7 12.60 4.67 -4.05
CA ASN A 7 11.29 4.55 -4.71
C ASN A 7 10.37 3.45 -4.18
N PHE A 8 10.70 2.79 -3.07
CA PHE A 8 9.97 1.63 -2.57
C PHE A 8 8.45 1.86 -2.47
N TRP A 9 8.05 2.94 -1.76
CA TRP A 9 6.64 3.24 -1.55
C TRP A 9 5.95 3.73 -2.83
N CYS A 10 6.68 4.44 -3.69
CA CYS A 10 6.15 4.88 -4.98
C CYS A 10 5.81 3.68 -5.86
N THR A 11 6.75 2.74 -6.04
CA THR A 11 6.51 1.50 -6.78
C THR A 11 5.38 0.67 -6.16
N ALA A 12 5.36 0.50 -4.84
CA ALA A 12 4.29 -0.24 -4.17
C ALA A 12 2.91 0.40 -4.40
N PHE A 13 2.81 1.73 -4.35
CA PHE A 13 1.57 2.46 -4.58
C PHE A 13 1.09 2.34 -6.03
N LEU A 14 1.99 2.46 -7.00
CA LEU A 14 1.68 2.34 -8.43
C LEU A 14 1.27 0.91 -8.83
N ASN A 15 1.76 -0.09 -8.11
CA ASN A 15 1.37 -1.49 -8.33
C ASN A 15 0.06 -1.88 -7.64
N HIS A 16 -0.52 -1.02 -6.79
CA HIS A 16 -1.78 -1.29 -6.12
C HIS A 16 -2.97 -0.70 -6.92
N PRO A 17 -3.94 -1.52 -7.39
CA PRO A 17 -5.01 -1.08 -8.31
C PRO A 17 -5.80 0.16 -7.88
N GLN A 18 -6.12 0.28 -6.59
CA GLN A 18 -6.87 1.44 -6.08
C GLN A 18 -5.98 2.67 -5.84
N LEU A 19 -4.72 2.50 -5.43
CA LEU A 19 -3.85 3.64 -5.11
C LEU A 19 -3.28 4.25 -6.37
N SER A 20 -2.92 3.42 -7.36
CA SER A 20 -2.48 3.90 -8.67
C SER A 20 -3.53 4.74 -9.37
N SER A 21 -4.82 4.43 -9.16
CA SER A 21 -5.93 5.15 -9.81
C SER A 21 -6.08 6.62 -9.37
N ILE A 22 -5.56 6.99 -8.20
CA ILE A 22 -5.65 8.36 -7.68
C ILE A 22 -4.34 9.13 -7.83
N ILE A 23 -3.25 8.48 -8.24
CA ILE A 23 -1.95 9.11 -8.43
C ILE A 23 -1.88 9.58 -9.88
N ASP A 24 -1.78 10.89 -10.09
CA ASP A 24 -1.54 11.41 -11.43
C ASP A 24 -0.06 11.23 -11.83
N GLU A 25 0.23 11.09 -13.12
CA GLU A 25 1.59 11.00 -13.67
C GLU A 25 2.50 12.16 -13.19
N SER A 26 1.92 13.36 -13.05
CA SER A 26 2.65 14.55 -12.54
C SER A 26 3.04 14.46 -11.06
N GLU A 27 2.40 13.58 -10.30
CA GLU A 27 2.63 13.36 -8.87
C GLU A 27 3.66 12.27 -8.59
N GLU A 28 3.92 11.36 -9.53
CA GLU A 28 4.85 10.25 -9.36
C GLU A 28 6.26 10.70 -8.92
N GLN A 29 6.76 11.78 -9.52
CA GLN A 29 8.08 12.32 -9.17
C GLN A 29 8.12 12.87 -7.74
N ALA A 30 7.02 13.47 -7.27
CA ALA A 30 6.92 13.92 -5.89
C ALA A 30 6.76 12.73 -4.93
N LEU A 31 6.00 11.71 -5.33
CA LEU A 31 5.78 10.48 -4.58
C LEU A 31 7.05 9.61 -4.49
N ALA A 32 7.95 9.68 -5.48
CA ALA A 32 9.26 9.01 -5.43
C ALA A 32 10.11 9.46 -4.23
N HIS A 33 9.85 10.66 -3.69
CA HIS A 33 10.50 11.16 -2.48
C HIS A 33 9.90 10.61 -1.18
N LEU A 34 8.82 9.81 -1.23
CA LEU A 34 8.20 9.16 -0.07
C LEU A 34 9.14 8.08 0.48
N THR A 35 9.69 8.36 1.66
CA THR A 35 10.67 7.50 2.32
C THR A 35 10.05 6.55 3.33
N ASN A 36 8.90 6.92 3.90
CA ASN A 36 8.24 6.13 4.93
C ASN A 36 6.75 6.45 5.03
N ILE A 37 5.99 5.45 5.46
CA ILE A 37 4.61 5.59 5.92
C ILE A 37 4.53 5.02 7.33
N GLU A 38 3.88 5.75 8.22
CA GLU A 38 3.52 5.26 9.56
C GLU A 38 2.01 5.38 9.72
N VAL A 39 1.42 4.35 10.31
CA VAL A 39 0.02 4.33 10.72
C VAL A 39 0.01 4.29 12.23
N ASP A 40 -0.58 5.31 12.86
CA ASP A 40 -0.85 5.31 14.29
C ASP A 40 -2.32 5.06 14.52
N GLU A 41 -2.61 4.03 15.31
CA GLU A 41 -3.93 3.85 15.91
C GLU A 41 -3.91 4.50 17.31
N PHE A 42 -4.99 5.19 17.67
CA PHE A 42 -5.13 5.71 19.03
C PHE A 42 -5.45 4.56 20.00
N ASP A 43 -5.17 4.76 21.30
CA ASP A 43 -5.37 3.72 22.34
C ASP A 43 -6.79 3.13 22.37
N ASP A 44 -7.78 3.89 21.91
CA ASP A 44 -9.11 3.39 21.58
C ASP A 44 -9.30 3.42 20.06
N ILE A 45 -9.47 2.24 19.45
CA ILE A 45 -9.74 2.06 18.02
C ILE A 45 -10.93 2.92 17.55
N LYS A 46 -11.88 3.22 18.43
CA LYS A 46 -13.03 4.08 18.11
C LYS A 46 -12.67 5.57 17.99
N SER A 47 -11.51 5.99 18.48
CA SER A 47 -11.07 7.39 18.40
C SER A 47 -10.55 7.74 17.01
N GLY A 48 -10.09 6.74 16.23
CA GLY A 48 -9.64 6.88 14.85
C GLY A 48 -8.18 6.50 14.65
N PHE A 49 -7.53 7.09 13.64
CA PHE A 49 -6.14 6.79 13.29
C PHE A 49 -5.47 7.97 12.57
N ARG A 50 -4.14 7.91 12.44
CA ARG A 50 -3.35 8.90 11.74
C ARG A 50 -2.40 8.24 10.74
N LEU A 51 -2.47 8.68 9.49
CA LEU A 51 -1.51 8.34 8.45
C LEU A 51 -0.42 9.41 8.42
N ARG A 52 0.85 8.99 8.47
CA ARG A 52 2.01 9.89 8.42
C ARG A 52 2.90 9.51 7.24
N PHE A 53 3.05 10.43 6.30
CA PHE A 53 3.86 10.28 5.10
C PHE A 53 5.14 11.11 5.26
N PHE A 54 6.30 10.47 5.14
CA PHE A 54 7.60 11.11 5.34
C PHE A 54 8.33 11.26 4.02
N PHE A 55 8.69 12.48 3.69
CA PHE A 55 9.35 12.82 2.43
C PHE A 55 10.78 13.26 2.67
N SER A 56 11.66 12.82 1.77
CA SER A 56 12.98 13.43 1.64
C SER A 56 12.86 14.84 1.05
N GLN A 57 13.90 15.65 1.24
CA GLN A 57 13.98 16.97 0.60
C GLN A 57 13.82 16.82 -0.92
N ASN A 58 12.89 17.58 -1.49
CA ASN A 58 12.52 17.49 -2.90
C ASN A 58 12.24 18.87 -3.50
N GLU A 59 11.98 18.95 -4.81
CA GLU A 59 11.74 20.21 -5.52
C GLU A 59 10.27 20.68 -5.52
N PHE A 60 9.34 19.88 -4.98
CA PHE A 60 7.90 20.11 -5.10
C PHE A 60 7.33 20.87 -3.91
N PHE A 61 7.70 20.50 -2.69
CA PHE A 61 7.19 21.09 -1.45
C PHE A 61 8.25 21.14 -0.34
N GLU A 62 7.95 21.89 0.72
CA GLU A 62 8.85 22.06 1.88
C GLU A 62 8.56 21.08 3.03
N ASN A 63 7.45 20.35 2.98
CA ASN A 63 7.06 19.42 4.03
C ASN A 63 8.00 18.20 4.06
N GLU A 64 8.63 17.93 5.20
CA GLU A 64 9.31 16.65 5.46
C GLU A 64 8.32 15.56 5.91
N LYS A 65 7.16 15.98 6.42
CA LYS A 65 6.07 15.13 6.87
C LYS A 65 4.73 15.74 6.48
N ILE A 66 3.84 14.91 5.95
CA ILE A 66 2.44 15.24 5.68
C ILE A 66 1.59 14.21 6.42
N GLU A 67 0.65 14.68 7.23
CA GLU A 67 -0.19 13.83 8.06
C GLU A 67 -1.64 13.99 7.64
N LYS A 68 -2.38 12.87 7.63
CA LYS A 68 -3.83 12.87 7.49
C LYS A 68 -4.42 12.10 8.67
N GLU A 69 -5.21 12.80 9.47
CA GLU A 69 -5.80 12.29 10.71
C GLU A 69 -7.30 12.07 10.54
N TYR A 70 -7.77 10.95 11.08
CA TYR A 70 -9.15 10.53 11.09
C TYR A 70 -9.61 10.50 12.54
N ASN A 71 -10.59 11.32 12.87
CA ASN A 71 -11.30 11.25 14.15
C ASN A 71 -12.63 10.54 13.90
N LEU A 72 -12.84 9.40 14.57
CA LEU A 72 -14.02 8.54 14.40
C LEU A 72 -14.98 8.61 15.60
N GLY A 73 -14.85 9.63 16.46
CA GLY A 73 -15.73 9.83 17.60
C GLY A 73 -17.16 10.25 17.21
N ASP A 74 -17.89 10.85 18.16
CA ASP A 74 -19.30 11.24 17.98
C ASP A 74 -19.53 12.22 16.82
N THR A 75 -18.49 12.97 16.42
CA THR A 75 -18.50 13.84 15.24
C THR A 75 -17.32 13.47 14.36
N PRO A 76 -17.49 12.51 13.43
CA PRO A 76 -16.42 12.08 12.56
C PRO A 76 -15.87 13.23 11.72
N SER A 77 -14.55 13.34 11.64
CA SER A 77 -13.88 14.37 10.84
C SER A 77 -12.50 13.90 10.38
N THR A 78 -12.04 14.46 9.26
CA THR A 78 -10.66 14.30 8.80
C THR A 78 -9.92 15.62 8.86
N THR A 79 -8.60 15.57 9.03
CA THR A 79 -7.74 16.75 8.94
C THR A 79 -6.45 16.37 8.22
N GLY A 80 -6.19 17.03 7.11
CA GLY A 80 -4.95 16.92 6.34
C GLY A 80 -3.96 18.04 6.67
N THR A 81 -2.66 17.72 6.61
CA THR A 81 -1.61 18.73 6.70
C THR A 81 -1.58 19.56 5.42
N THR A 82 -1.60 20.90 5.56
CA THR A 82 -1.44 21.79 4.40
C THR A 82 -0.06 21.61 3.76
N ILE A 83 -0.07 21.34 2.45
CA ILE A 83 1.15 21.18 1.66
C ILE A 83 1.70 22.55 1.27
N ARG A 84 2.96 22.81 1.64
CA ARG A 84 3.71 24.03 1.31
C ARG A 84 4.44 23.83 -0.02
N TRP A 85 3.68 23.96 -1.10
CA TRP A 85 4.19 23.87 -2.47
C TRP A 85 5.25 24.95 -2.75
N LYS A 86 6.30 24.56 -3.47
CA LYS A 86 7.31 25.48 -4.01
C LYS A 86 6.76 26.18 -5.25
N GLU A 87 7.41 27.27 -5.63
CA GLU A 87 6.98 28.12 -6.75
C GLU A 87 6.85 27.30 -8.05
N GLY A 88 5.66 27.35 -8.66
CA GLY A 88 5.36 26.64 -9.91
C GLY A 88 5.22 25.11 -9.81
N LYS A 89 5.21 24.55 -8.60
CA LYS A 89 5.20 23.09 -8.35
C LYS A 89 3.95 22.58 -7.64
N ASN A 90 2.88 23.38 -7.61
CA ASN A 90 1.62 22.96 -7.01
C ASN A 90 0.93 21.92 -7.90
N LEU A 91 0.89 20.67 -7.43
CA LEU A 91 0.28 19.54 -8.13
C LEU A 91 -1.22 19.40 -7.80
N GLY A 92 -1.67 19.94 -6.67
CA GLY A 92 -3.03 19.73 -6.16
C GLY A 92 -4.05 20.77 -6.60
N LYS A 93 -4.06 21.13 -7.89
CA LYS A 93 -5.11 22.01 -8.45
C LYS A 93 -5.56 21.52 -9.82
N LYS A 94 -6.48 20.55 -9.84
CA LYS A 94 -7.37 20.42 -11.00
C LYS A 94 -8.43 21.53 -10.90
N GLY A 95 -8.51 22.38 -11.91
CA GLY A 95 -9.41 23.54 -11.95
C GLY A 95 -10.90 23.21 -12.08
N ASP A 96 -11.26 21.93 -11.99
CA ASP A 96 -12.62 21.43 -12.13
C ASP A 96 -13.00 20.62 -10.89
N SER A 97 -13.95 21.12 -10.11
CA SER A 97 -14.51 20.44 -8.93
C SER A 97 -15.24 19.13 -9.27
N SER A 98 -15.39 18.80 -10.56
CA SER A 98 -16.00 17.55 -11.01
C SER A 98 -15.03 16.37 -11.07
N SER A 99 -13.71 16.58 -11.10
CA SER A 99 -12.76 15.47 -11.17
C SER A 99 -12.55 14.81 -9.81
N PRO A 100 -12.31 13.48 -9.74
CA PRO A 100 -11.86 12.85 -8.51
C PRO A 100 -10.56 13.50 -8.04
N LEU A 101 -10.37 13.53 -6.72
CA LEU A 101 -9.17 14.09 -6.09
C LEU A 101 -7.94 13.29 -6.54
N SER A 102 -6.87 14.01 -6.89
CA SER A 102 -5.52 13.44 -7.02
C SER A 102 -4.96 13.05 -5.65
N PHE A 103 -3.83 12.35 -5.59
CA PHE A 103 -3.28 11.84 -4.35
C PHE A 103 -2.91 12.96 -3.38
N PHE A 104 -2.24 14.03 -3.85
CA PHE A 104 -1.87 15.14 -2.97
C PHE A 104 -3.05 16.06 -2.63
N GLU A 105 -4.09 16.14 -3.48
CA GLU A 105 -5.36 16.76 -3.13
C GLU A 105 -6.04 15.97 -2.01
N TRP A 106 -6.24 14.67 -2.21
CA TRP A 106 -6.77 13.77 -1.18
C TRP A 106 -5.98 13.90 0.12
N LEU A 107 -4.65 13.92 0.08
CA LEU A 107 -3.83 13.97 1.29
C LEU A 107 -4.03 15.26 2.12
N SER A 108 -4.40 16.37 1.47
CA SER A 108 -4.55 17.68 2.12
C SER A 108 -6.00 18.08 2.39
N GLU A 109 -6.95 17.57 1.62
CA GLU A 109 -8.37 17.90 1.73
C GLU A 109 -9.07 17.11 2.85
N ASN A 110 -10.13 17.73 3.38
CA ASN A 110 -11.01 17.10 4.35
C ASN A 110 -12.05 16.27 3.59
N VAL A 111 -11.95 14.95 3.72
CA VAL A 111 -12.86 13.97 3.12
C VAL A 111 -13.75 13.35 4.20
N ASP A 112 -14.86 12.74 3.80
CA ASP A 112 -15.72 12.03 4.74
C ASP A 112 -14.99 10.76 5.24
N PRO A 113 -14.67 10.67 6.56
CA PRO A 113 -13.95 9.52 7.09
C PRO A 113 -14.71 8.20 6.95
N ALA A 114 -16.03 8.21 6.76
CA ALA A 114 -16.84 7.00 6.61
C ALA A 114 -16.80 6.40 5.19
N HIS A 115 -16.27 7.14 4.20
CA HIS A 115 -16.27 6.77 2.79
C HIS A 115 -14.89 7.00 2.15
N ASP A 116 -13.83 6.91 2.94
CA ASP A 116 -12.46 7.11 2.48
C ASP A 116 -11.74 5.77 2.26
N ASP A 117 -12.11 5.10 1.15
CA ASP A 117 -11.56 3.80 0.76
C ASP A 117 -10.03 3.81 0.63
N ILE A 118 -9.45 4.97 0.26
CA ILE A 118 -8.00 5.13 0.09
C ILE A 118 -7.30 5.00 1.44
N ALA A 119 -7.87 5.58 2.50
CA ALA A 119 -7.32 5.48 3.84
C ALA A 119 -7.33 4.05 4.35
N GLU A 120 -8.43 3.33 4.12
CA GLU A 120 -8.60 1.93 4.49
C GLU A 120 -7.60 1.05 3.75
N VAL A 121 -7.47 1.21 2.42
CA VAL A 121 -6.47 0.51 1.62
C VAL A 121 -5.06 0.75 2.15
N ILE A 122 -4.70 1.99 2.46
CA ILE A 122 -3.36 2.30 2.99
C ILE A 122 -3.14 1.61 4.34
N LYS A 123 -4.12 1.70 5.25
CA LYS A 123 -4.02 1.20 6.61
C LYS A 123 -4.06 -0.34 6.70
N ASP A 124 -5.02 -0.97 6.02
CA ASP A 124 -5.37 -2.38 6.21
C ASP A 124 -4.70 -3.32 5.20
N ASP A 125 -4.21 -2.81 4.07
CA ASP A 125 -3.58 -3.63 3.01
C ASP A 125 -2.14 -3.19 2.69
N MET A 126 -1.97 -1.95 2.22
CA MET A 126 -0.67 -1.48 1.73
C MET A 126 0.38 -1.40 2.86
N TRP A 127 0.03 -0.84 4.02
CA TRP A 127 0.99 -0.66 5.11
C TRP A 127 1.41 -1.97 5.81
N PRO A 128 0.51 -2.94 6.07
CA PRO A 128 0.89 -4.23 6.66
C PRO A 128 1.78 -5.09 5.77
N ASN A 129 1.60 -5.04 4.44
CA ASN A 129 2.35 -5.89 3.52
C ASN A 129 2.76 -5.17 2.21
N PRO A 130 3.56 -4.09 2.25
CA PRO A 130 3.93 -3.33 1.05
C PRO A 130 4.88 -4.10 0.13
N LEU A 131 5.57 -5.12 0.66
CA LEU A 131 6.51 -5.95 -0.11
C LEU A 131 5.80 -6.71 -1.23
N GLN A 132 4.55 -7.15 -1.01
CA GLN A 132 3.83 -7.90 -2.04
C GLN A 132 3.63 -7.07 -3.31
N TYR A 133 3.39 -5.76 -3.16
CA TYR A 133 3.19 -4.83 -4.27
C TYR A 133 4.52 -4.38 -4.88
N TYR A 134 5.54 -4.17 -4.05
CA TYR A 134 6.88 -3.81 -4.54
C TYR A 134 7.53 -4.92 -5.38
N LEU A 135 7.27 -6.19 -5.06
CA LEU A 135 7.86 -7.34 -5.74
C LEU A 135 7.06 -7.82 -6.97
N LEU A 136 5.92 -7.20 -7.27
CA LEU A 136 5.22 -7.50 -8.51
C LEU A 136 6.16 -7.17 -9.68
N PRO A 137 6.39 -8.11 -10.62
CA PRO A 137 7.13 -7.80 -11.82
C PRO A 137 6.42 -6.61 -12.48
N GLU A 138 7.18 -5.60 -12.91
CA GLU A 138 6.67 -4.61 -13.86
C GLU A 138 6.10 -5.46 -15.00
N MET A 139 4.78 -5.55 -15.10
CA MET A 139 4.17 -6.13 -16.27
C MET A 139 4.48 -5.13 -17.36
N GLU A 140 5.66 -5.26 -17.98
CA GLU A 140 5.89 -4.72 -19.29
C GLU A 140 4.67 -5.15 -20.10
N GLU A 141 3.98 -4.19 -20.68
CA GLU A 141 2.87 -4.39 -21.59
C GLU A 141 3.40 -5.01 -22.91
N THR A 142 4.25 -6.03 -22.82
CA THR A 142 4.53 -6.98 -23.88
C THR A 142 3.35 -7.94 -23.91
N GLY A 143 2.39 -7.63 -24.77
CA GLY A 143 1.44 -8.63 -25.24
C GLY A 143 2.19 -9.86 -25.76
N ASP A 144 1.58 -11.02 -25.53
CA ASP A 144 2.06 -12.38 -25.84
C ASP A 144 3.18 -12.92 -24.92
N ASP A 145 2.77 -13.65 -23.87
CA ASP A 145 3.31 -14.98 -23.46
C ASP A 145 2.95 -15.29 -21.99
N PHE A 146 1.64 -15.37 -21.68
CA PHE A 146 1.16 -15.96 -20.41
C PHE A 146 0.33 -17.24 -20.65
N GLU A 147 0.81 -18.12 -21.54
CA GLU A 147 0.30 -19.49 -21.63
C GLU A 147 1.45 -20.51 -21.62
N GLU A 148 2.32 -20.54 -20.60
CA GLU A 148 3.17 -21.74 -20.40
C GLU A 148 3.84 -21.88 -19.02
N LEU A 149 3.16 -21.65 -17.89
CA LEU A 149 3.72 -22.00 -16.57
C LEU A 149 2.76 -22.75 -15.64
N ILE A 150 1.86 -23.55 -16.21
CA ILE A 150 1.15 -24.59 -15.44
C ILE A 150 1.35 -25.92 -16.16
N ASP A 151 2.54 -26.50 -16.05
CA ASP A 151 2.67 -27.95 -16.07
C ASP A 151 3.94 -28.38 -15.31
N ASP A 152 3.86 -29.55 -14.68
CA ASP A 152 4.88 -30.27 -13.91
C ASP A 152 5.26 -29.77 -12.50
N GLU A 153 4.53 -30.26 -11.50
CA GLU A 153 5.17 -31.06 -10.44
C GLU A 153 4.18 -32.10 -9.87
N GLU A 154 3.89 -33.12 -10.67
CA GLU A 154 3.46 -34.45 -10.21
C GLU A 154 4.66 -35.16 -9.56
N GLY A 155 4.54 -35.60 -8.30
CA GLY A 155 5.58 -36.46 -7.71
C GLY A 155 5.59 -36.62 -6.18
N LEU A 156 4.45 -36.80 -5.52
CA LEU A 156 4.46 -37.34 -4.16
C LEU A 156 4.56 -38.88 -4.25
N GLU A 157 5.77 -39.41 -4.15
CA GLU A 157 6.01 -40.86 -4.04
C GLU A 157 5.36 -41.42 -2.76
N GLU A 158 4.41 -42.35 -2.94
CA GLU A 158 3.87 -43.16 -1.86
C GLU A 158 4.96 -44.15 -1.39
N VAL A 159 5.28 -44.08 -0.10
CA VAL A 159 6.16 -45.07 0.54
C VAL A 159 5.34 -46.31 0.93
N ASP A 160 5.52 -47.38 0.15
CA ASP A 160 5.08 -48.73 0.48
C ASP A 160 5.82 -49.25 1.73
N ASP A 161 5.11 -49.44 2.83
CA ASP A 161 5.58 -50.19 4.01
C ASP A 161 5.04 -51.63 3.93
N GLU A 162 5.75 -52.50 3.20
CA GLU A 162 5.63 -53.95 3.34
C GLU A 162 6.90 -54.53 3.97
N GLY A 163 6.75 -55.09 5.17
CA GLY A 163 7.77 -55.91 5.83
C GLY A 163 7.19 -56.70 6.99
N GLY A 164 6.63 -57.88 6.71
CA GLY A 164 5.95 -58.75 7.67
C GLY A 164 6.81 -59.79 8.42
N SER A 165 6.07 -60.72 9.07
CA SER A 165 6.45 -61.96 9.77
C SER A 165 7.26 -61.82 11.07
N ASP A 166 7.05 -62.60 12.14
CA ASP A 166 6.27 -63.81 12.37
C ASP A 166 6.05 -63.98 13.90
N GLY A 167 5.11 -64.85 14.26
CA GLY A 167 4.52 -64.96 15.60
C GLY A 167 5.35 -65.58 16.72
N GLU A 168 4.71 -65.69 17.89
CA GLU A 168 4.75 -66.87 18.77
C GLU A 168 3.65 -66.78 19.84
N GLU A 169 2.93 -67.89 20.00
CA GLU A 169 1.93 -68.18 21.01
C GLU A 169 2.59 -68.38 22.38
N ASN A 170 2.01 -67.87 23.49
CA ASN A 170 1.66 -68.68 24.69
C ASN A 170 1.21 -67.89 25.94
N ASP A 171 0.22 -68.50 26.60
CA ASP A 171 -0.16 -68.55 28.02
C ASP A 171 -0.70 -67.32 28.78
N ALA A 172 -2.02 -67.32 29.03
CA ALA A 172 -2.63 -67.39 30.38
C ALA A 172 -4.13 -67.74 30.32
#